data_AF-A0A9E5U201-F1
#
_entry.id   AF-A0A9E5U201-F1
#
_cell.length_a   1.000
_cell.length_b   1.000
_cell.length_c   1.000
_cell.angle_alpha   90.00
_cell.angle_beta   90.00
_cell.angle_gamma   90.00
#
_symmetry.space_group_name_H-M   'P 1'
#
loop_
_entity.id
_entity.type
_entity.pdbx_description
1 polymer ?
#
loop_
_entity_poly.entity_id
_entity_poly.type
_entity_poly.pdbx_seq_one_letter_code
_entity_poly.pdbx_strand_id
1 'polypeptide(L)'
;MKRNVPEVKTQKTATVNPKKVLLLGTLPFSLFPFPFVLALFITLAAALPGQILPPPIVVQAGPSHAVETAIAIDPTNIDHIVGSAVNTFGDPRARKISNLTYITWDGGKSWTTVAMPNPRQKVQGDDAVVIDHEGRVYRTYLGFRHLRNPEGIYPRNGLFLSASEDGGLTYEPEVILIEHLNSIVPFEDKPYPTVDLSADSPYRGSVYVAWTRFTEYGSAEPEDSSYIFVVASHDGGRTFSRPMRIPAGGGDALDGDGTVEGAVPATGPNGEVYLAWSGPRNIEFSRSLDGGVTWEPSRTILTQPGGWDIEIEGLGRANGMPVTAADISSGPYR
;
A
#
# COMPACT_ATOMS: atom_id res chain seq x y z
N MET A 1 15.61 30.07 39.09
CA MET A 1 14.62 30.63 38.14
C MET A 1 13.50 29.62 37.95
N LYS A 2 12.30 29.93 38.44
CA LYS A 2 11.08 29.13 38.20
C LYS A 2 10.71 29.24 36.72
N ARG A 3 10.47 28.14 36.02
CA ARG A 3 9.86 28.13 34.68
C ARG A 3 8.50 27.45 34.73
N ASN A 4 7.53 28.14 34.14
CA ASN A 4 6.10 27.85 34.14
C ASN A 4 5.77 26.57 33.35
N VAL A 5 4.82 25.80 33.89
CA VAL A 5 4.11 24.72 33.21
C VAL A 5 2.89 25.32 32.50
N PRO A 6 2.61 25.02 31.21
CA PRO A 6 1.34 25.43 30.59
C PRO A 6 0.21 24.44 30.94
N GLU A 7 -0.95 25.00 31.29
CA GLU A 7 -2.22 24.27 31.51
C GLU A 7 -2.74 23.60 30.23
N VAL A 8 -3.24 22.37 30.38
CA VAL A 8 -3.99 21.62 29.37
C VAL A 8 -5.42 22.15 29.31
N LYS A 9 -5.83 22.73 28.17
CA LYS A 9 -7.24 23.04 27.90
C LYS A 9 -7.94 21.81 27.32
N THR A 10 -9.01 21.39 27.96
CA THR A 10 -9.92 20.34 27.49
C THR A 10 -10.66 20.79 26.22
N GLN A 11 -10.59 19.97 25.16
CA GLN A 11 -11.38 20.16 23.93
C GLN A 11 -12.86 19.83 24.20
N LYS A 12 -13.74 20.76 23.80
CA LYS A 12 -15.19 20.55 23.74
C LYS A 12 -15.54 19.78 22.46
N THR A 13 -16.43 18.80 22.61
CA THR A 13 -17.06 18.04 21.53
C THR A 13 -17.85 18.94 20.58
N ALA A 14 -17.56 18.83 19.28
CA ALA A 14 -18.33 19.49 18.22
C ALA A 14 -19.62 18.70 17.93
N THR A 15 -20.76 19.38 17.97
CA THR A 15 -22.07 18.85 17.56
C THR A 15 -22.39 19.38 16.15
N VAL A 16 -22.73 18.47 15.23
CA VAL A 16 -23.15 18.81 13.86
C VAL A 16 -24.63 19.17 13.85
N ASN A 17 -24.99 20.32 13.27
CA ASN A 17 -26.35 20.85 13.19
C ASN A 17 -26.89 20.71 11.75
N PRO A 18 -27.94 19.91 11.48
CA PRO A 18 -28.37 19.62 10.11
C PRO A 18 -29.59 20.46 9.74
N LYS A 19 -29.43 21.71 9.28
CA LYS A 19 -30.50 22.43 8.56
C LYS A 19 -29.93 23.45 7.57
N LYS A 20 -30.08 23.16 6.27
CA LYS A 20 -30.45 24.10 5.20
C LYS A 20 -30.54 23.37 3.86
N VAL A 21 -31.75 22.93 3.50
CA VAL A 21 -32.13 22.68 2.10
C VAL A 21 -32.88 23.94 1.66
N LEU A 22 -32.32 24.65 0.68
CA LEU A 22 -32.93 25.84 0.08
C LEU A 22 -33.61 25.39 -1.22
N LEU A 23 -34.95 25.31 -1.19
CA LEU A 23 -35.77 25.29 -2.40
C LEU A 23 -36.10 26.75 -2.75
N LEU A 24 -35.94 27.14 -4.02
CA LEU A 24 -36.81 28.12 -4.70
C LEU A 24 -36.45 28.23 -6.19
N GLY A 25 -37.48 28.12 -7.03
CA GLY A 25 -37.39 28.31 -8.48
C GLY A 25 -38.76 28.08 -9.13
N THR A 26 -39.67 29.04 -8.98
CA THR A 26 -41.01 29.06 -9.58
C THR A 26 -40.96 29.47 -11.06
N LEU A 27 -41.68 28.77 -11.94
CA LEU A 27 -42.02 29.23 -13.30
C LEU A 27 -43.54 29.11 -13.52
N PRO A 28 -44.17 30.01 -14.29
CA PRO A 28 -45.62 30.16 -14.31
C PRO A 28 -46.31 29.20 -15.29
N PHE A 29 -47.50 28.75 -14.90
CA PHE A 29 -48.42 27.91 -15.65
C PHE A 29 -49.05 28.64 -16.85
N SER A 30 -49.23 27.90 -17.95
CA SER A 30 -50.25 28.19 -18.98
C SER A 30 -51.09 26.93 -19.24
N LEU A 31 -52.36 27.17 -19.58
CA LEU A 31 -53.53 26.31 -19.44
C LEU A 31 -53.65 25.22 -20.52
N PHE A 32 -53.99 23.97 -20.15
CA PHE A 32 -54.84 23.06 -20.94
C PHE A 32 -55.51 22.00 -20.02
N PRO A 33 -56.79 21.65 -20.21
CA PRO A 33 -57.51 20.71 -19.33
C PRO A 33 -57.62 19.32 -19.97
N PHE A 34 -57.04 18.28 -19.35
CA PHE A 34 -57.47 16.88 -19.49
C PHE A 34 -57.17 16.14 -18.18
N PRO A 35 -58.07 15.28 -17.67
CA PRO A 35 -57.85 14.58 -16.42
C PRO A 35 -56.99 13.34 -16.68
N PHE A 36 -55.70 13.40 -16.36
CA PHE A 36 -54.88 12.20 -16.21
C PHE A 36 -54.90 11.78 -14.75
N VAL A 37 -55.39 10.56 -14.49
CA VAL A 37 -55.28 9.89 -13.20
C VAL A 37 -53.79 9.61 -12.97
N LEU A 38 -53.15 10.43 -12.13
CA LEU A 38 -51.79 10.20 -11.66
C LEU A 38 -51.83 9.12 -10.58
N ALA A 39 -51.57 7.87 -10.97
CA ALA A 39 -51.30 6.79 -10.03
C ALA A 39 -49.97 7.10 -9.32
N LEU A 40 -50.05 7.58 -8.08
CA LEU A 40 -48.90 7.82 -7.21
C LEU A 40 -48.35 6.46 -6.75
N PHE A 41 -47.37 5.91 -7.46
CA PHE A 41 -46.52 4.85 -6.93
C PHE A 41 -45.61 5.45 -5.85
N ILE A 42 -46.06 5.38 -4.59
CA ILE A 42 -45.18 5.56 -3.45
C ILE A 42 -44.33 4.29 -3.37
N THR A 43 -43.17 4.28 -4.02
CA THR A 43 -42.10 3.35 -3.66
C THR A 43 -41.62 3.75 -2.27
N LEU A 44 -42.12 3.06 -1.25
CA LEU A 44 -41.55 3.08 0.09
C LEU A 44 -40.13 2.50 -0.06
N ALA A 45 -39.13 3.36 -0.21
CA ALA A 45 -37.75 2.95 -0.04
C ALA A 45 -37.62 2.53 1.43
N ALA A 46 -37.74 1.23 1.67
CA ALA A 46 -37.35 0.67 2.95
C ALA A 46 -35.86 0.97 3.10
N ALA A 47 -35.54 1.97 3.91
CA ALA A 47 -34.19 2.18 4.37
C ALA A 47 -33.77 0.87 5.04
N LEU A 48 -32.88 0.12 4.38
CA LEU A 48 -32.20 -0.99 5.02
C LEU A 48 -31.62 -0.43 6.32
N PRO A 49 -31.90 -1.03 7.49
CA PRO A 49 -31.31 -0.57 8.73
C PRO A 49 -29.80 -0.56 8.52
N GLY A 50 -29.18 0.62 8.66
CA GLY A 50 -27.74 0.76 8.52
C GLY A 50 -27.08 -0.26 9.42
N GLN A 51 -26.26 -1.13 8.84
CA GLN A 51 -25.44 -2.05 9.62
C GLN A 51 -24.65 -1.21 10.61
N ILE A 52 -24.98 -1.33 11.90
CA ILE A 52 -24.11 -0.85 12.96
C ILE A 52 -22.86 -1.72 12.83
N LEU A 53 -21.81 -1.16 12.22
CA LEU A 53 -20.52 -1.81 12.22
C LEU A 53 -20.15 -2.06 13.70
N PRO A 54 -19.68 -3.28 14.05
CA PRO A 54 -19.16 -3.49 15.39
C PRO A 54 -18.08 -2.44 15.68
N PRO A 55 -17.89 -2.04 16.95
CA PRO A 55 -16.83 -1.11 17.30
C PRO A 55 -15.50 -1.62 16.74
N PRO A 56 -14.63 -0.73 16.23
CA PRO A 56 -13.33 -1.15 15.71
C PRO A 56 -12.57 -1.91 16.80
N ILE A 57 -12.03 -3.07 16.46
CA ILE A 57 -11.19 -3.83 17.38
C ILE A 57 -9.85 -3.09 17.48
N VAL A 58 -9.59 -2.49 18.64
CA VAL A 58 -8.33 -1.79 18.89
C VAL A 58 -7.26 -2.83 19.20
N VAL A 59 -6.38 -3.07 18.23
CA VAL A 59 -5.21 -3.93 18.39
C VAL A 59 -4.09 -3.10 19.00
N GLN A 60 -4.00 -3.06 20.33
CA GLN A 60 -2.81 -2.50 20.99
C GLN A 60 -2.01 -3.61 21.67
N ALA A 61 -0.91 -4.01 21.02
CA ALA A 61 0.14 -4.84 21.61
C ALA A 61 1.50 -4.56 20.95
N GLY A 62 2.13 -3.42 21.27
CA GLY A 62 3.49 -3.09 20.81
C GLY A 62 3.89 -1.62 21.04
N PRO A 63 5.19 -1.27 20.96
CA PRO A 63 5.68 0.07 21.26
C PRO A 63 5.02 1.14 20.36
N SER A 64 4.82 2.32 20.93
CA SER A 64 4.28 3.50 20.26
C SER A 64 5.13 3.82 19.02
N HIS A 65 4.49 4.25 17.92
CA HIS A 65 5.07 4.64 16.62
C HIS A 65 5.07 3.58 15.49
N ALA A 66 4.02 2.76 15.38
CA ALA A 66 3.79 1.97 14.16
C ALA A 66 3.42 2.88 12.97
N VAL A 67 4.11 2.72 11.84
CA VAL A 67 3.85 3.41 10.57
C VAL A 67 4.01 2.42 9.41
N GLU A 68 3.68 2.84 8.19
CA GLU A 68 3.87 2.04 6.96
C GLU A 68 3.28 0.63 7.11
N THR A 69 1.97 0.59 7.28
CA THR A 69 1.25 -0.64 7.63
C THR A 69 0.68 -1.35 6.41
N ALA A 70 0.75 -2.67 6.41
CA ALA A 70 0.04 -3.53 5.45
C ALA A 70 -0.74 -4.63 6.18
N ILE A 71 -1.71 -5.22 5.48
CA ILE A 71 -2.55 -6.30 6.00
C ILE A 71 -2.96 -7.25 4.88
N ALA A 72 -2.97 -8.55 5.17
CA ALA A 72 -3.43 -9.60 4.27
C ALA A 72 -4.31 -10.59 5.01
N ILE A 73 -5.38 -11.03 4.35
CA ILE A 73 -6.30 -12.07 4.83
C ILE A 73 -5.94 -13.36 4.10
N ASP A 74 -5.84 -14.46 4.84
CA ASP A 74 -5.51 -15.76 4.26
C ASP A 74 -6.70 -16.29 3.43
N PRO A 75 -6.52 -16.55 2.12
CA PRO A 75 -7.60 -17.03 1.26
C PRO A 75 -8.06 -18.46 1.60
N THR A 76 -7.26 -19.20 2.38
CA THR A 76 -7.57 -20.57 2.84
C THR A 76 -8.27 -20.58 4.21
N ASN A 77 -8.15 -19.50 4.99
CA ASN A 77 -8.75 -19.35 6.30
C ASN A 77 -8.99 -17.87 6.63
N ILE A 78 -10.22 -17.37 6.46
CA ILE A 78 -10.53 -15.95 6.68
C ILE A 78 -10.37 -15.47 8.13
N ASP A 79 -10.27 -16.39 9.11
CA ASP A 79 -9.98 -16.03 10.50
C ASP A 79 -8.47 -15.82 10.72
N HIS A 80 -7.62 -16.25 9.78
CA HIS A 80 -6.19 -16.01 9.76
C HIS A 80 -5.88 -14.72 8.98
N ILE A 81 -5.37 -13.71 9.69
CA ILE A 81 -5.03 -12.39 9.11
C ILE A 81 -3.64 -12.00 9.62
N VAL A 82 -2.82 -11.49 8.70
CA VAL A 82 -1.46 -11.03 9.00
C VAL A 82 -1.35 -9.55 8.68
N GLY A 83 -0.99 -8.75 9.68
CA GLY A 83 -0.58 -7.36 9.52
C GLY A 83 0.94 -7.22 9.63
N SER A 84 1.50 -6.21 8.98
CA SER A 84 2.90 -5.83 9.13
C SER A 84 3.00 -4.32 9.36
N ALA A 85 3.96 -3.90 10.17
CA ALA A 85 4.26 -2.49 10.36
C ALA A 85 5.73 -2.26 10.70
N VAL A 86 6.21 -1.10 10.31
CA VAL A 86 7.49 -0.57 10.79
C VAL A 86 7.31 -0.11 12.22
N ASN A 87 8.22 -0.52 13.11
CA ASN A 87 8.20 -0.08 14.50
C ASN A 87 9.59 0.33 15.01
N THR A 88 9.63 1.36 15.84
CA THR A 88 10.85 1.83 16.49
C THR A 88 10.93 1.32 17.91
N PHE A 89 11.98 0.54 18.22
CA PHE A 89 12.26 0.10 19.58
C PHE A 89 13.34 0.98 20.23
N GLY A 90 13.02 1.61 21.37
CA GLY A 90 14.01 2.27 22.23
C GLY A 90 14.39 3.71 21.87
N ASP A 91 15.62 4.12 22.24
CA ASP A 91 16.15 5.48 22.07
C ASP A 91 16.13 5.90 20.58
N PRO A 92 15.50 7.04 20.22
CA PRO A 92 15.51 7.61 18.87
C PRO A 92 16.90 7.78 18.23
N ARG A 93 17.98 7.82 19.03
CA ARG A 93 19.37 7.90 18.56
C ARG A 93 20.00 6.55 18.25
N ALA A 94 19.41 5.45 18.70
CA ALA A 94 19.93 4.09 18.52
C ALA A 94 19.40 3.40 17.25
N ARG A 95 18.47 4.03 16.51
CA ARG A 95 17.85 3.62 15.22
C ARG A 95 18.30 2.24 14.68
N LYS A 96 17.74 1.18 15.27
CA LYS A 96 17.67 -0.16 14.69
C LYS A 96 16.19 -0.43 14.47
N ILE A 97 15.64 0.11 13.38
CA ILE A 97 14.23 -0.08 13.09
C ILE A 97 14.03 -1.56 12.78
N SER A 98 13.16 -2.22 13.54
CA SER A 98 12.82 -3.62 13.37
C SER A 98 11.32 -3.73 13.18
N ASN A 99 10.93 -4.48 12.19
CA ASN A 99 9.53 -4.54 11.79
C ASN A 99 8.78 -5.59 12.61
N LEU A 100 7.49 -5.40 12.73
CA LEU A 100 6.60 -6.28 13.47
C LEU A 100 5.60 -6.91 12.52
N THR A 101 5.32 -8.19 12.76
CA THR A 101 4.18 -8.90 12.19
C THR A 101 3.15 -9.11 13.29
N TYR A 102 1.88 -8.91 12.96
CA TYR A 102 0.73 -9.10 13.83
C TYR A 102 -0.15 -10.18 13.24
N ILE A 103 -0.45 -11.23 14.00
CA ILE A 103 -1.15 -12.42 13.49
C ILE A 103 -2.39 -12.67 14.32
N THR A 104 -3.53 -12.86 13.69
CA THR A 104 -4.77 -13.31 14.32
C THR A 104 -5.20 -14.64 13.70
N TRP A 105 -5.89 -15.46 14.49
CA TRP A 105 -6.50 -16.73 14.06
C TRP A 105 -8.00 -16.79 14.39
N ASP A 106 -8.58 -15.66 14.76
CA ASP A 106 -9.97 -15.56 15.22
C ASP A 106 -10.73 -14.37 14.58
N GLY A 107 -10.29 -13.97 13.38
CA GLY A 107 -10.89 -12.89 12.61
C GLY A 107 -10.59 -11.51 13.21
N GLY A 108 -9.46 -11.36 13.88
CA GLY A 108 -8.98 -10.10 14.44
C GLY A 108 -9.43 -9.80 15.87
N LYS A 109 -9.99 -10.76 16.62
CA LYS A 109 -10.40 -10.56 18.02
C LYS A 109 -9.21 -10.57 18.96
N SER A 110 -8.21 -11.41 18.69
CA SER A 110 -6.94 -11.46 19.39
C SER A 110 -5.76 -11.54 18.42
N TRP A 111 -4.61 -10.99 18.84
CA TRP A 111 -3.43 -10.83 17.99
C TRP A 111 -2.16 -11.27 18.72
N THR A 112 -1.29 -11.97 17.99
CA THR A 112 0.07 -12.31 18.37
C THR A 112 1.03 -11.37 17.68
N THR A 113 1.92 -10.71 18.43
CA THR A 113 2.95 -9.82 17.86
C THR A 113 4.28 -10.55 17.79
N VAL A 114 4.91 -10.56 16.61
CA VAL A 114 6.20 -11.20 16.35
C VAL A 114 7.19 -10.16 15.82
N ALA A 115 8.36 -10.07 16.45
CA ALA A 115 9.45 -9.22 15.96
C ALA A 115 10.23 -9.92 14.83
N MET A 116 10.47 -9.20 13.74
CA MET A 116 11.14 -9.77 12.58
C MET A 116 12.66 -9.87 12.79
N PRO A 117 13.30 -10.98 12.34
CA PRO A 117 14.75 -11.10 12.38
C PRO A 117 15.45 -9.97 11.61
N ASN A 118 16.41 -9.32 12.25
CA ASN A 118 17.26 -8.30 11.61
C ASN A 118 18.74 -8.54 11.94
N PRO A 119 19.32 -9.68 11.52
CA PRO A 119 20.68 -10.08 11.92
C PRO A 119 21.76 -9.12 11.42
N ARG A 120 21.50 -8.42 10.30
CA ARG A 120 22.42 -7.42 9.72
C ARG A 120 22.23 -6.01 10.31
N GLN A 121 21.29 -5.82 11.24
CA GLN A 121 20.96 -4.54 11.87
C GLN A 121 20.75 -3.41 10.84
N LYS A 122 20.04 -3.73 9.75
CA LYS A 122 19.63 -2.75 8.74
C LYS A 122 18.54 -1.84 9.35
N VAL A 123 18.43 -0.62 8.89
CA VAL A 123 17.15 0.09 8.96
C VAL A 123 16.22 -0.65 8.02
N GLN A 124 15.03 -1.01 8.48
CA GLN A 124 14.00 -1.65 7.68
C GLN A 124 12.77 -0.75 7.62
N GLY A 125 12.06 -0.79 6.50
CA GLY A 125 10.91 0.08 6.22
C GLY A 125 10.02 -0.51 5.14
N ASP A 126 8.92 0.17 4.84
CA ASP A 126 7.99 -0.17 3.76
C ASP A 126 7.54 -1.64 3.77
N ASP A 127 7.05 -2.07 4.92
CA ASP A 127 6.59 -3.43 5.10
C ASP A 127 5.29 -3.71 4.36
N ALA A 128 5.33 -4.70 3.49
CA ALA A 128 4.15 -5.21 2.82
C ALA A 128 4.04 -6.73 2.98
N VAL A 129 2.79 -7.21 3.03
CA VAL A 129 2.47 -8.62 3.27
C VAL A 129 1.35 -9.08 2.35
N VAL A 130 1.49 -10.29 1.82
CA VAL A 130 0.48 -11.01 1.04
C VAL A 130 0.49 -12.49 1.41
N ILE A 131 -0.62 -13.20 1.19
CA ILE A 131 -0.76 -14.62 1.51
C ILE A 131 -1.18 -15.35 0.24
N ASP A 132 -0.51 -16.45 -0.09
CA ASP A 132 -0.86 -17.24 -1.26
C ASP A 132 -2.02 -18.21 -1.03
N HIS A 133 -2.34 -18.95 -2.07
CA HIS A 133 -3.43 -19.90 -2.10
C HIS A 133 -3.16 -21.20 -1.32
N GLU A 134 -1.95 -21.39 -0.78
CA GLU A 134 -1.56 -22.48 0.12
C GLU A 134 -1.47 -22.01 1.58
N GLY A 135 -1.73 -20.73 1.86
CA GLY A 135 -1.59 -20.13 3.18
C GLY A 135 -0.16 -19.68 3.52
N ARG A 136 0.78 -19.71 2.56
CA ARG A 136 2.14 -19.22 2.76
C ARG A 136 2.13 -17.70 2.78
N VAL A 137 2.76 -17.14 3.81
CA VAL A 137 2.82 -15.69 4.01
C VAL A 137 4.11 -15.15 3.41
N TYR A 138 3.98 -14.17 2.52
CA TYR A 138 5.11 -13.44 1.93
C TYR A 138 5.17 -12.03 2.50
N ARG A 139 6.36 -11.65 2.97
CA ARG A 139 6.65 -10.31 3.46
C ARG A 139 7.76 -9.69 2.64
N THR A 140 7.53 -8.51 2.09
CA THR A 140 8.55 -7.68 1.43
C THR A 140 8.87 -6.46 2.26
N TYR A 141 10.10 -5.98 2.15
CA TYR A 141 10.57 -4.83 2.91
C TYR A 141 11.82 -4.22 2.29
N LEU A 142 11.98 -2.93 2.51
CA LEU A 142 13.21 -2.17 2.29
C LEU A 142 14.21 -2.50 3.40
N GLY A 143 15.50 -2.58 3.06
CA GLY A 143 16.59 -2.59 4.03
C GLY A 143 17.76 -1.70 3.60
N PHE A 144 18.16 -0.77 4.45
CA PHE A 144 19.31 0.11 4.19
C PHE A 144 20.14 0.36 5.45
N ARG A 145 21.35 0.91 5.29
CA ARG A 145 22.18 1.32 6.45
C ARG A 145 22.20 2.82 6.67
N HIS A 146 22.26 3.59 5.59
CA HIS A 146 22.26 5.06 5.59
C HIS A 146 21.49 5.57 4.36
N LEU A 147 20.86 6.73 4.48
CA LEU A 147 20.20 7.44 3.37
C LEU A 147 21.16 8.34 2.58
N ARG A 148 22.42 8.43 3.02
CA ARG A 148 23.50 9.17 2.35
C ARG A 148 24.75 8.29 2.33
N ASN A 149 25.75 8.66 1.52
CA ASN A 149 27.04 7.98 1.49
C ASN A 149 28.10 8.73 2.33
N PRO A 150 28.09 8.62 3.68
CA PRO A 150 29.12 9.23 4.50
C PRO A 150 30.46 8.50 4.34
N GLU A 151 31.55 9.25 4.34
CA GLU A 151 32.91 8.69 4.28
C GLU A 151 33.16 7.69 5.42
N GLY A 152 33.86 6.59 5.12
CA GLY A 152 34.26 5.59 6.11
C GLY A 152 33.16 4.63 6.56
N ILE A 153 31.97 4.68 5.96
CA ILE A 153 30.87 3.74 6.20
C ILE A 153 30.64 2.91 4.92
N TYR A 154 30.23 1.65 5.08
CA TYR A 154 29.78 0.79 3.98
C TYR A 154 28.26 0.96 3.83
N PRO A 155 27.76 1.90 3.01
CA PRO A 155 26.33 2.07 2.81
C PRO A 155 25.77 0.88 2.03
N ARG A 156 24.46 0.71 2.14
CA ARG A 156 23.70 -0.27 1.36
C ARG A 156 22.24 0.14 1.34
N ASN A 157 21.56 -0.22 0.27
CA ASN A 157 20.12 -0.17 0.10
C ASN A 157 19.70 -1.42 -0.72
N GLY A 158 18.54 -1.98 -0.43
CA GLY A 158 18.03 -3.13 -1.14
C GLY A 158 16.63 -3.52 -0.70
N LEU A 159 16.02 -4.41 -1.49
CA LEU A 159 14.68 -4.93 -1.29
C LEU A 159 14.75 -6.43 -1.11
N PHE A 160 14.00 -6.92 -0.14
CA PHE A 160 14.06 -8.29 0.32
C PHE A 160 12.66 -8.89 0.43
N LEU A 161 12.58 -10.19 0.28
CA LEU A 161 11.39 -10.99 0.57
C LEU A 161 11.75 -12.06 1.60
N SER A 162 10.84 -12.32 2.53
CA SER A 162 10.89 -13.47 3.43
C SER A 162 9.53 -14.18 3.38
N ALA A 163 9.55 -15.51 3.36
CA ALA A 163 8.34 -16.33 3.38
C ALA A 163 8.17 -17.04 4.73
N SER A 164 6.93 -17.34 5.10
CA SER A 164 6.56 -18.09 6.30
C SER A 164 5.58 -19.19 5.95
N GLU A 165 5.85 -20.38 6.48
CA GLU A 165 5.06 -21.61 6.30
C GLU A 165 4.15 -21.92 7.51
N ASP A 166 4.21 -21.09 8.56
CA ASP A 166 3.52 -21.31 9.84
C ASP A 166 2.59 -20.14 10.22
N GLY A 167 2.03 -19.46 9.21
CA GLY A 167 1.08 -18.37 9.38
C GLY A 167 1.71 -17.07 9.90
N GLY A 168 2.96 -16.81 9.53
CA GLY A 168 3.68 -15.58 9.87
C GLY A 168 4.42 -15.62 11.21
N LEU A 169 4.42 -16.75 11.93
CA LEU A 169 5.08 -16.89 13.24
C LEU A 169 6.60 -16.93 13.11
N THR A 170 7.11 -17.62 12.10
CA THR A 170 8.54 -17.69 11.76
C THR A 170 8.73 -17.50 10.26
N TYR A 171 9.86 -16.91 9.88
CA TYR A 171 10.19 -16.62 8.48
C TYR A 171 11.50 -17.29 8.09
N GLU A 172 11.54 -17.78 6.86
CA GLU A 172 12.74 -18.26 6.20
C GLU A 172 13.78 -17.13 5.99
N PRO A 173 15.06 -17.47 5.75
CA PRO A 173 16.08 -16.50 5.39
C PRO A 173 15.65 -15.59 4.21
N GLU A 174 16.07 -14.32 4.27
CA GLU A 174 15.73 -13.33 3.24
C GLU A 174 16.21 -13.73 1.84
N VAL A 175 15.32 -13.65 0.86
CA VAL A 175 15.61 -13.65 -0.58
C VAL A 175 15.88 -12.21 -0.99
N ILE A 176 16.99 -11.99 -1.70
CA ILE A 176 17.38 -10.67 -2.20
C ILE A 176 16.69 -10.43 -3.53
N LEU A 177 15.80 -9.43 -3.60
CA LEU A 177 15.22 -8.97 -4.87
C LEU A 177 16.23 -8.08 -5.61
N ILE A 178 16.88 -7.20 -4.86
CA ILE A 178 18.02 -6.37 -5.29
C ILE A 178 18.76 -5.82 -4.06
N GLU A 179 20.09 -5.70 -4.12
CA GLU A 179 20.90 -5.06 -3.08
C GLU A 179 22.10 -4.32 -3.70
N HIS A 180 22.26 -3.05 -3.35
CA HIS A 180 23.43 -2.24 -3.67
C HIS A 180 24.41 -2.30 -2.51
N LEU A 181 25.58 -2.89 -2.73
CA LEU A 181 26.64 -2.99 -1.73
C LEU A 181 27.61 -1.84 -1.90
N ASN A 182 27.95 -1.16 -0.79
CA ASN A 182 28.83 0.01 -0.78
C ASN A 182 28.31 1.18 -1.63
N SER A 183 27.01 1.19 -1.90
CA SER A 183 26.30 2.28 -2.56
C SER A 183 24.86 2.36 -2.05
N ILE A 184 24.29 3.55 -2.11
CA ILE A 184 22.85 3.84 -1.98
C ILE A 184 22.30 4.46 -3.27
N VAL A 185 23.12 4.47 -4.32
CA VAL A 185 22.80 4.99 -5.64
C VAL A 185 22.93 3.82 -6.63
N PRO A 186 21.84 3.40 -7.29
CA PRO A 186 20.47 3.90 -7.09
C PRO A 186 19.88 3.49 -5.73
N PHE A 187 18.78 4.14 -5.34
CA PHE A 187 18.02 3.80 -4.12
C PHE A 187 16.68 3.16 -4.50
N GLU A 188 16.37 2.03 -3.87
CA GLU A 188 15.15 1.26 -4.06
C GLU A 188 14.22 1.52 -2.87
N ASP A 189 12.93 1.73 -3.12
CA ASP A 189 11.94 2.10 -2.09
C ASP A 189 10.56 1.49 -2.39
N LYS A 190 9.77 1.22 -1.34
CA LYS A 190 8.36 0.76 -1.42
C LYS A 190 8.12 -0.52 -2.24
N PRO A 191 8.63 -1.69 -1.81
CA PRO A 191 8.47 -2.97 -2.51
C PRO A 191 7.09 -3.61 -2.28
N TYR A 192 6.07 -3.19 -3.00
CA TYR A 192 4.73 -3.78 -2.87
C TYR A 192 4.64 -5.13 -3.62
N PRO A 193 4.20 -6.21 -2.94
CA PRO A 193 4.04 -7.53 -3.52
C PRO A 193 2.58 -7.81 -3.92
N THR A 194 2.40 -8.78 -4.80
CA THR A 194 1.14 -9.49 -5.02
C THR A 194 1.41 -10.95 -5.35
N VAL A 195 0.39 -11.79 -5.19
CA VAL A 195 0.42 -13.20 -5.60
C VAL A 195 -0.69 -13.45 -6.60
N ASP A 196 -0.41 -14.27 -7.61
CA ASP A 196 -1.46 -14.77 -8.48
C ASP A 196 -2.31 -15.82 -7.75
N LEU A 197 -3.51 -15.42 -7.34
CA LEU A 197 -4.47 -16.29 -6.66
C LEU A 197 -5.49 -16.91 -7.61
N SER A 198 -5.49 -16.54 -8.90
CA SER A 198 -6.50 -17.01 -9.83
C SER A 198 -6.37 -18.51 -10.09
N ALA A 199 -7.46 -19.25 -9.86
CA ALA A 199 -7.51 -20.69 -10.08
C ALA A 199 -7.26 -21.09 -11.55
N ASP A 200 -7.67 -20.22 -12.48
CA ASP A 200 -7.59 -20.46 -13.93
C ASP A 200 -6.29 -19.93 -14.55
N SER A 201 -5.46 -19.23 -13.77
CA SER A 201 -4.22 -18.64 -14.28
C SER A 201 -3.13 -19.70 -14.50
N PRO A 202 -2.40 -19.66 -15.64
CA PRO A 202 -1.21 -20.48 -15.83
C PRO A 202 -0.05 -20.07 -14.91
N TYR A 203 -0.13 -18.90 -14.26
CA TYR A 203 0.88 -18.36 -13.36
C TYR A 203 0.44 -18.40 -11.89
N ARG A 204 -0.63 -19.14 -11.54
CA ARG A 204 -1.12 -19.27 -10.17
C ARG A 204 0.01 -19.59 -9.18
N GLY A 205 0.08 -18.84 -8.08
CA GLY A 205 1.15 -18.91 -7.08
C GLY A 205 2.40 -18.10 -7.40
N SER A 206 2.46 -17.45 -8.57
CA SER A 206 3.56 -16.54 -8.89
C SER A 206 3.52 -15.31 -8.00
N VAL A 207 4.68 -14.85 -7.57
CA VAL A 207 4.85 -13.66 -6.74
C VAL A 207 5.44 -12.55 -7.59
N TYR A 208 4.82 -11.37 -7.57
CA TYR A 208 5.31 -10.19 -8.26
C TYR A 208 5.58 -9.10 -7.24
N VAL A 209 6.73 -8.43 -7.36
CA VAL A 209 7.08 -7.31 -6.49
C VAL A 209 7.45 -6.12 -7.35
N ALA A 210 6.77 -4.99 -7.14
CA ALA A 210 7.05 -3.73 -7.82
C ALA A 210 7.47 -2.66 -6.82
N TRP A 211 8.27 -1.71 -7.28
CA TRP A 211 8.87 -0.70 -6.42
C TRP A 211 9.33 0.53 -7.20
N THR A 212 9.71 1.57 -6.45
CA THR A 212 10.30 2.80 -6.99
C THR A 212 11.81 2.73 -6.89
N ARG A 213 12.49 2.99 -8.01
CA ARG A 213 13.92 3.27 -8.02
C ARG A 213 14.16 4.76 -8.22
N PHE A 214 14.91 5.36 -7.32
CA PHE A 214 15.53 6.67 -7.49
C PHE A 214 16.94 6.51 -8.06
N THR A 215 17.31 7.28 -9.08
CA THR A 215 18.71 7.35 -9.51
C THR A 215 19.57 7.91 -8.39
N GLU A 216 19.10 8.96 -7.71
CA GLU A 216 19.67 9.50 -6.48
C GLU A 216 18.55 10.06 -5.57
N TYR A 217 18.25 9.36 -4.48
CA TYR A 217 17.12 9.71 -3.61
C TYR A 217 17.29 11.09 -2.95
N GLY A 218 16.28 11.95 -3.09
CA GLY A 218 16.24 13.31 -2.55
C GLY A 218 17.06 14.33 -3.36
N SER A 219 17.54 13.95 -4.56
CA SER A 219 18.27 14.86 -5.44
C SER A 219 17.32 15.86 -6.12
N ALA A 220 17.76 17.11 -6.21
CA ALA A 220 17.08 18.18 -6.94
C ALA A 220 17.69 18.41 -8.33
N GLU A 221 18.71 17.63 -8.70
CA GLU A 221 19.38 17.78 -10.00
C GLU A 221 18.47 17.29 -11.14
N PRO A 222 18.31 18.03 -12.25
CA PRO A 222 17.36 17.69 -13.31
C PRO A 222 17.64 16.37 -14.05
N GLU A 223 18.87 15.86 -13.98
CA GLU A 223 19.27 14.57 -14.54
C GLU A 223 18.83 13.37 -13.68
N ASP A 224 18.54 13.61 -12.40
CA ASP A 224 18.08 12.58 -11.49
C ASP A 224 16.57 12.34 -11.61
N SER A 225 16.18 11.08 -11.45
CA SER A 225 14.83 10.65 -11.76
C SER A 225 14.40 9.46 -10.91
N SER A 226 13.09 9.25 -10.86
CA SER A 226 12.46 8.04 -10.33
C SER A 226 11.87 7.18 -11.46
N TYR A 227 11.86 5.86 -11.26
CA TYR A 227 11.32 4.88 -12.21
C TYR A 227 10.67 3.70 -11.50
N ILE A 228 9.65 3.11 -12.12
CA ILE A 228 9.00 1.89 -11.63
C ILE A 228 9.73 0.66 -12.16
N PHE A 229 10.02 -0.27 -11.25
CA PHE A 229 10.59 -1.58 -11.54
C PHE A 229 9.70 -2.71 -11.03
N VAL A 230 9.87 -3.90 -11.60
CA VAL A 230 9.18 -5.12 -11.19
C VAL A 230 10.10 -6.34 -11.30
N VAL A 231 9.87 -7.31 -10.42
CA VAL A 231 10.40 -8.68 -10.51
C VAL A 231 9.27 -9.69 -10.38
N ALA A 232 9.46 -10.86 -10.99
CA ALA A 232 8.53 -11.98 -10.90
C ALA A 232 9.24 -13.23 -10.39
N SER A 233 8.54 -14.02 -9.58
CA SER A 233 8.90 -15.37 -9.20
C SER A 233 7.78 -16.32 -9.62
N HIS A 234 8.15 -17.41 -10.28
CA HIS A 234 7.24 -18.48 -10.70
C HIS A 234 7.52 -19.79 -9.94
N ASP A 235 8.28 -19.73 -8.84
CA ASP A 235 8.73 -20.89 -8.05
C ASP A 235 8.41 -20.77 -6.56
N GLY A 236 7.39 -19.97 -6.23
CA GLY A 236 6.93 -19.73 -4.87
C GLY A 236 7.78 -18.75 -4.08
N GLY A 237 8.37 -17.75 -4.74
CA GLY A 237 9.19 -16.72 -4.10
C GLY A 237 10.63 -17.15 -3.79
N ARG A 238 11.09 -18.29 -4.33
CA ARG A 238 12.45 -18.82 -4.05
C ARG A 238 13.50 -18.13 -4.91
N THR A 239 13.18 -17.87 -6.17
CA THR A 239 14.02 -17.10 -7.08
C THR A 239 13.19 -16.07 -7.84
N PHE A 240 13.83 -14.97 -8.23
CA PHE A 240 13.20 -13.87 -8.94
C PHE A 240 13.93 -13.57 -10.26
N SER A 241 13.17 -13.07 -11.23
CA SER A 241 13.70 -12.51 -12.46
C SER A 241 14.66 -11.35 -12.17
N ARG A 242 15.43 -10.94 -13.18
CA ARG A 242 16.16 -9.68 -13.10
C ARG A 242 15.16 -8.51 -12.99
N PRO A 243 15.47 -7.45 -12.23
CA PRO A 243 14.67 -6.23 -12.20
C PRO A 243 14.40 -5.69 -13.60
N MET A 244 13.12 -5.53 -13.93
CA MET A 244 12.67 -4.96 -15.19
C MET A 244 12.13 -3.56 -14.95
N ARG A 245 12.67 -2.57 -15.68
CA ARG A 245 12.10 -1.22 -15.70
C ARG A 245 10.85 -1.21 -16.57
N ILE A 246 9.75 -0.67 -16.05
CA ILE A 246 8.53 -0.48 -16.82
C ILE A 246 8.78 0.54 -17.95
N PRO A 247 8.30 0.29 -19.19
CA PRO A 247 8.40 1.24 -20.30
C PRO A 247 7.52 2.47 -20.08
N ALA A 248 7.95 3.36 -19.18
CA ALA A 248 7.25 4.55 -18.73
C ALA A 248 8.20 5.76 -18.65
N GLY A 249 7.62 6.95 -18.67
CA GLY A 249 8.33 8.18 -18.29
C GLY A 249 8.76 8.12 -16.82
N GLY A 250 9.87 8.79 -16.48
CA GLY A 250 10.28 8.95 -15.08
C GLY A 250 9.50 10.04 -14.36
N GLY A 251 9.76 10.14 -13.06
CA GLY A 251 9.48 11.33 -12.24
C GLY A 251 10.78 12.04 -11.85
N ASP A 252 10.69 13.08 -11.01
CA ASP A 252 11.86 13.62 -10.32
C ASP A 252 12.33 12.66 -9.22
N ALA A 253 13.42 13.00 -8.53
CA ALA A 253 13.98 12.19 -7.45
C ALA A 253 13.72 12.79 -6.05
N LEU A 254 12.75 13.71 -5.90
CA LEU A 254 12.56 14.51 -4.70
C LEU A 254 11.74 13.83 -3.60
N ASP A 255 11.07 12.70 -3.91
CA ASP A 255 10.14 12.01 -2.99
C ASP A 255 8.90 12.86 -2.68
N GLY A 256 8.22 13.36 -3.73
CA GLY A 256 6.95 14.07 -3.64
C GLY A 256 6.15 13.97 -4.94
N ASP A 257 5.18 14.87 -5.17
CA ASP A 257 4.21 14.78 -6.28
C ASP A 257 4.79 14.58 -7.69
N GLY A 258 6.04 15.02 -7.92
CA GLY A 258 6.76 14.84 -9.18
C GLY A 258 7.47 13.48 -9.34
N THR A 259 7.57 12.67 -8.28
CA THR A 259 8.16 11.31 -8.28
C THR A 259 7.15 10.30 -8.80
N VAL A 260 7.60 9.31 -9.60
CA VAL A 260 6.77 8.12 -9.87
C VAL A 260 6.90 7.12 -8.72
N GLU A 261 5.81 6.83 -8.02
CA GLU A 261 5.85 6.03 -6.80
C GLU A 261 4.50 5.36 -6.46
N GLY A 262 4.54 4.37 -5.56
CA GLY A 262 3.34 3.65 -5.12
C GLY A 262 2.87 2.62 -6.13
N ALA A 263 3.80 1.93 -6.78
CA ALA A 263 3.48 0.87 -7.73
C ALA A 263 2.96 -0.37 -7.00
N VAL A 264 1.63 -0.53 -6.93
CA VAL A 264 0.98 -1.68 -6.30
C VAL A 264 0.53 -2.68 -7.38
N PRO A 265 1.12 -3.88 -7.44
CA PRO A 265 0.76 -4.88 -8.43
C PRO A 265 -0.56 -5.60 -8.11
N ALA A 266 -1.27 -6.01 -9.14
CA ALA A 266 -2.44 -6.88 -9.07
C ALA A 266 -2.41 -7.94 -10.18
N THR A 267 -3.06 -9.07 -9.96
CA THR A 267 -3.11 -10.19 -10.92
C THR A 267 -4.52 -10.41 -11.45
N GLY A 268 -4.66 -10.62 -12.75
CA GLY A 268 -5.92 -10.87 -13.43
C GLY A 268 -6.31 -12.35 -13.47
N PRO A 269 -7.57 -12.66 -13.84
CA PRO A 269 -8.07 -14.03 -13.86
C PRO A 269 -7.34 -14.94 -14.84
N ASN A 270 -6.74 -14.41 -15.92
CA ASN A 270 -6.02 -15.21 -16.92
C ASN A 270 -4.49 -15.12 -16.75
N GLY A 271 -4.01 -14.62 -15.61
CA GLY A 271 -2.59 -14.46 -15.34
C GLY A 271 -1.98 -13.16 -15.87
N GLU A 272 -2.81 -12.18 -16.20
CA GLU A 272 -2.35 -10.82 -16.44
C GLU A 272 -1.73 -10.23 -15.16
N VAL A 273 -0.74 -9.34 -15.32
CA VAL A 273 -0.18 -8.57 -14.20
C VAL A 273 -0.39 -7.09 -14.49
N TYR A 274 -0.99 -6.38 -13.54
CA TYR A 274 -1.33 -4.98 -13.63
C TYR A 274 -0.49 -4.17 -12.66
N LEU A 275 0.00 -3.01 -13.10
CA LEU A 275 0.64 -2.02 -12.24
C LEU A 275 -0.07 -0.69 -12.40
N ALA A 276 -0.35 -0.04 -11.28
CA ALA A 276 -0.69 1.38 -11.24
C ALA A 276 0.19 2.09 -10.23
N TRP A 277 0.57 3.33 -10.52
CA TRP A 277 1.42 4.17 -9.67
C TRP A 277 1.01 5.64 -9.80
N SER A 278 1.39 6.47 -8.83
CA SER A 278 1.26 7.93 -8.90
C SER A 278 2.49 8.55 -9.54
N GLY A 279 2.36 9.75 -10.08
CA GLY A 279 3.50 10.58 -10.42
C GLY A 279 3.11 11.87 -11.15
N PRO A 280 4.04 12.51 -11.88
CA PRO A 280 3.82 13.84 -12.47
C PRO A 280 2.75 13.84 -13.57
N ARG A 281 2.37 12.64 -14.04
CA ARG A 281 1.33 12.41 -15.05
C ARG A 281 0.03 11.87 -14.43
N ASN A 282 -0.16 12.04 -13.13
CA ASN A 282 -1.25 11.48 -12.30
C ASN A 282 -1.13 9.96 -12.11
N ILE A 283 -2.25 9.24 -12.11
CA ILE A 283 -2.24 7.78 -11.99
C ILE A 283 -1.94 7.17 -13.34
N GLU A 284 -0.78 6.54 -13.44
CA GLU A 284 -0.35 5.79 -14.60
C GLU A 284 -0.58 4.29 -14.42
N PHE A 285 -0.66 3.58 -15.54
CA PHE A 285 -0.93 2.15 -15.59
C PHE A 285 -0.11 1.48 -16.68
N SER A 286 0.37 0.28 -16.41
CA SER A 286 0.90 -0.66 -17.40
C SER A 286 0.46 -2.08 -17.04
N ARG A 287 0.56 -3.00 -18.00
CA ARG A 287 0.24 -4.41 -17.80
C ARG A 287 1.18 -5.32 -18.56
N SER A 288 1.27 -6.54 -18.04
CA SER A 288 1.85 -7.71 -18.68
C SER A 288 0.75 -8.74 -18.94
N LEU A 289 0.85 -9.44 -20.07
CA LEU A 289 -0.06 -10.51 -20.47
C LEU A 289 0.63 -11.88 -20.49
N ASP A 290 1.87 -11.96 -20.02
CA ASP A 290 2.74 -13.13 -20.11
C ASP A 290 3.46 -13.41 -18.78
N GLY A 291 2.77 -13.16 -17.66
CA GLY A 291 3.31 -13.43 -16.32
C GLY A 291 4.47 -12.53 -15.94
N GLY A 292 4.46 -11.26 -16.35
CA GLY A 292 5.47 -10.27 -15.99
C GLY A 292 6.73 -10.29 -16.85
N VAL A 293 6.79 -11.07 -17.94
CA VAL A 293 7.97 -11.18 -18.81
C VAL A 293 8.11 -9.95 -19.72
N THR A 294 7.01 -9.48 -20.31
CA THR A 294 6.97 -8.25 -21.11
C THR A 294 5.87 -7.32 -20.63
N TRP A 295 6.06 -6.02 -20.85
CA TRP A 295 5.17 -4.97 -20.38
C TRP A 295 4.80 -4.01 -21.51
N GLU A 296 3.53 -3.66 -21.58
CA GLU A 296 3.04 -2.61 -22.47
C GLU A 296 3.62 -1.23 -22.04
N PRO A 297 3.78 -0.27 -22.97
CA PRO A 297 4.03 1.12 -22.59
C PRO A 297 2.96 1.66 -21.62
N SER A 298 3.38 2.50 -20.68
CA SER A 298 2.44 3.08 -19.70
C SER A 298 1.44 4.04 -20.35
N ARG A 299 0.30 4.23 -19.66
CA ARG A 299 -0.69 5.26 -19.98
C ARG A 299 -1.30 5.84 -18.72
N THR A 300 -1.67 7.12 -18.74
CA THR A 300 -2.47 7.74 -17.68
C THR A 300 -3.90 7.20 -17.71
N ILE A 301 -4.43 6.78 -16.55
CA ILE A 301 -5.79 6.24 -16.42
C ILE A 301 -6.71 7.12 -15.57
N LEU A 302 -6.17 7.90 -14.64
CA LEU A 302 -6.94 8.78 -13.76
C LEU A 302 -6.15 10.04 -13.44
N THR A 303 -6.87 11.14 -13.23
CA THR A 303 -6.31 12.37 -12.64
C THR A 303 -6.18 12.19 -11.13
N GLN A 304 -5.13 12.76 -10.53
CA GLN A 304 -4.89 12.77 -9.09
C GLN A 304 -4.72 14.23 -8.64
N PRO A 305 -5.83 14.94 -8.37
CA PRO A 305 -5.77 16.35 -8.01
C PRO A 305 -4.96 16.56 -6.74
N GLY A 306 -3.96 17.44 -6.81
CA GLY A 306 -3.07 17.73 -5.68
C GLY A 306 -1.96 16.71 -5.46
N GLY A 307 -1.82 15.70 -6.32
CA GLY A 307 -0.73 14.73 -6.24
C GLY A 307 -0.90 13.68 -5.14
N TRP A 308 0.20 13.01 -4.80
CA TRP A 308 0.20 11.88 -3.85
C TRP A 308 0.85 12.24 -2.52
N ASP A 309 1.60 13.35 -2.41
CA ASP A 309 2.13 13.85 -1.15
C ASP A 309 1.13 14.84 -0.53
N ILE A 310 0.41 14.36 0.50
CA ILE A 310 -0.77 15.05 1.03
C ILE A 310 -0.44 15.68 2.38
N GLU A 311 -0.64 17.00 2.48
CA GLU A 311 -0.62 17.70 3.75
C GLU A 311 -1.94 17.51 4.51
N ILE A 312 -1.87 16.88 5.69
CA ILE A 312 -2.99 16.77 6.63
C ILE A 312 -2.57 17.42 7.95
N GLU A 313 -3.31 18.44 8.37
CA GLU A 313 -3.02 19.16 9.62
C GLU A 313 -2.96 18.20 10.82
N GLY A 314 -1.83 18.22 11.54
CA GLY A 314 -1.61 17.36 12.69
C GLY A 314 -1.00 15.99 12.38
N LEU A 315 -0.81 15.63 11.11
CA LEU A 315 -0.03 14.46 10.68
C LEU A 315 1.33 14.90 10.13
N GLY A 316 2.37 14.07 10.35
CA GLY A 316 3.74 14.38 9.92
C GLY A 316 3.98 14.17 8.42
N ARG A 317 3.42 13.11 7.85
CA ARG A 317 3.45 12.76 6.42
C ARG A 317 2.21 11.92 6.12
N ALA A 318 1.57 12.14 4.98
CA ALA A 318 0.47 11.31 4.50
C ALA A 318 0.60 11.14 2.98
N ASN A 319 0.42 9.91 2.50
CA ASN A 319 0.57 9.60 1.09
C ASN A 319 -0.72 9.00 0.51
N GLY A 320 -1.14 9.51 -0.65
CA GLY A 320 -2.37 9.15 -1.36
C GLY A 320 -2.11 8.34 -2.63
N MET A 321 -1.25 7.33 -2.54
CA MET A 321 -0.87 6.45 -3.67
C MET A 321 -1.99 5.45 -4.03
N PRO A 322 -2.08 4.97 -5.28
CA PRO A 322 -3.10 4.00 -5.69
C PRO A 322 -2.84 2.63 -5.03
N VAL A 323 -3.94 1.92 -4.78
CA VAL A 323 -3.92 0.50 -4.44
C VAL A 323 -4.72 -0.23 -5.52
N THR A 324 -4.10 -1.19 -6.19
CA THR A 324 -4.69 -1.91 -7.31
C THR A 324 -5.17 -3.29 -6.87
N ALA A 325 -6.35 -3.70 -7.33
CA ALA A 325 -6.84 -5.07 -7.24
C ALA A 325 -7.62 -5.40 -8.53
N ALA A 326 -7.70 -6.68 -8.87
CA ALA A 326 -8.55 -7.16 -9.96
C ALA A 326 -9.56 -8.17 -9.41
N ASP A 327 -10.77 -8.16 -9.96
CA ASP A 327 -11.77 -9.18 -9.63
C ASP A 327 -11.37 -10.52 -10.26
N ILE A 328 -10.89 -11.43 -9.43
CA ILE A 328 -10.55 -12.81 -9.80
C ILE A 328 -11.65 -13.81 -9.44
N SER A 329 -12.79 -13.35 -8.92
CA SER A 329 -13.95 -14.19 -8.59
C SER A 329 -14.67 -14.67 -9.85
N SER A 330 -15.43 -15.77 -9.79
CA SER A 330 -16.28 -16.22 -10.89
C SER A 330 -17.60 -15.45 -11.02
N GLY A 331 -17.65 -14.23 -10.46
CA GLY A 331 -18.84 -13.39 -10.43
C GLY A 331 -19.28 -12.90 -11.83
N PRO A 332 -20.56 -12.54 -11.99
CA PRO A 332 -21.10 -12.07 -13.27
C PRO A 332 -20.60 -10.68 -13.69
N TYR A 333 -19.83 -10.00 -12.83
CA TYR A 333 -19.29 -8.66 -13.05
C TYR A 333 -17.76 -8.64 -13.14
N ARG A 334 -17.13 -9.81 -13.34
CA ARG A 334 -15.72 -9.95 -13.67
C ARG A 334 -15.37 -9.18 -14.95
#